data_AF-A0A780DIE1-F1
#
_entry.id   AF-A0A780DIE1-F1
#
_cell.length_a   1.000
_cell.length_b   1.000
_cell.length_c   1.000
_cell.angle_alpha   90.00
_cell.angle_beta   90.00
_cell.angle_gamma   90.00
#
_symmetry.space_group_name_H-M   'P 1'
#
loop_
_entity.id
_entity.type
_entity.pdbx_description
1 polymer ?
#
loop_
_entity_poly.entity_id
_entity_poly.type
_entity_poly.pdbx_seq_one_letter_code
_entity_poly.pdbx_strand_id
1 'polypeptide(L)'
;MHITYDLPVAIDDIIEAKQRLAGRIYKTGMPRSNYFSERCKGEIFLKFENMQRTGSFKIRGAFNKLSSLTDAEKRKGVVACSAGNHAQGVSLSCAMLGIDGKVVMPKGAPKSKVAATCDYSAEVVLHGDNFNDTIAKVSEIVEMEGRIFIPPYDDPKVIAGQGTIGLEIMEDLYDVDNVIVPIGGGGLIAGIAVAIKSINPTIRVIGVQSENVHGMAASFHSGEITTHRTTGTLADGCDVSRPGN
;
A
#
# COMPACT_ATOMS: atom_id res chain seq x y z
N MET A 1 0.92 -12.26 21.31
CA MET A 1 0.40 -11.28 22.28
C MET A 1 1.13 -9.94 22.23
N HIS A 2 2.47 -9.88 22.18
CA HIS A 2 3.22 -8.60 22.11
C HIS A 2 2.72 -7.64 21.00
N ILE A 3 2.55 -8.12 19.76
CA ILE A 3 2.03 -7.30 18.65
C ILE A 3 0.66 -6.66 18.98
N THR A 4 -0.27 -7.44 19.54
CA THR A 4 -1.63 -6.96 19.84
C THR A 4 -1.66 -5.87 20.92
N TYR A 5 -0.74 -5.92 21.90
CA TYR A 5 -0.73 -4.97 23.01
C TYR A 5 0.09 -3.71 22.73
N ASP A 6 1.13 -3.81 21.90
CA ASP A 6 2.18 -2.78 21.81
C ASP A 6 2.29 -2.12 20.42
N LEU A 7 1.54 -2.58 19.42
CA LEU A 7 1.54 -2.01 18.07
C LEU A 7 0.15 -1.49 17.64
N PRO A 8 0.09 -0.46 16.78
CA PRO A 8 -1.17 0.17 16.36
C PRO A 8 -2.01 -0.67 15.38
N VAL A 9 -1.47 -1.80 14.88
CA VAL A 9 -2.16 -2.74 13.99
C VAL A 9 -1.83 -4.15 14.42
N ALA A 10 -2.84 -5.00 14.54
CA ALA A 10 -2.70 -6.39 15.00
C ALA A 10 -3.23 -7.40 13.97
N ILE A 11 -3.08 -8.69 14.28
CA ILE A 11 -3.57 -9.78 13.41
C ILE A 11 -5.08 -9.71 13.20
N ASP A 12 -5.85 -9.29 14.20
CA ASP A 12 -7.31 -9.19 14.12
C ASP A 12 -7.73 -8.16 13.06
N ASP A 13 -7.04 -7.01 12.95
CA ASP A 13 -7.29 -6.05 11.88
C ASP A 13 -7.10 -6.66 10.48
N ILE A 14 -6.11 -7.56 10.33
CA ILE A 14 -5.82 -8.22 9.06
C ILE A 14 -6.87 -9.29 8.75
N ILE A 15 -7.35 -10.00 9.77
CA ILE A 15 -8.46 -10.95 9.63
C ILE A 15 -9.74 -10.20 9.21
N GLU A 16 -10.05 -9.06 9.85
CA GLU A 16 -11.15 -8.20 9.42
C GLU A 16 -10.96 -7.73 7.97
N ALA A 17 -9.73 -7.36 7.58
CA ALA A 17 -9.43 -6.99 6.21
C ALA A 17 -9.70 -8.15 5.23
N LYS A 18 -9.28 -9.38 5.55
CA LYS A 18 -9.59 -10.57 4.74
C LYS A 18 -11.10 -10.74 4.57
N GLN A 19 -11.88 -10.52 5.63
CA GLN A 19 -13.35 -10.59 5.56
C GLN A 19 -13.95 -9.51 4.65
N ARG A 20 -13.53 -8.24 4.79
CA ARG A 20 -14.02 -7.15 3.91
C ARG A 20 -13.67 -7.40 2.44
N LEU A 21 -12.50 -7.98 2.16
CA LEU A 21 -12.01 -8.24 0.81
C LEU A 21 -12.62 -9.48 0.15
N ALA A 22 -13.22 -10.40 0.93
CA ALA A 22 -13.73 -11.68 0.44
C ALA A 22 -14.75 -11.52 -0.70
N GLY A 23 -14.57 -12.30 -1.77
CA GLY A 23 -15.43 -12.25 -2.98
C GLY A 23 -15.23 -11.01 -3.86
N ARG A 24 -14.32 -10.09 -3.48
CA ARG A 24 -14.05 -8.85 -4.23
C ARG A 24 -12.61 -8.76 -4.70
N ILE A 25 -11.66 -9.02 -3.80
CA ILE A 25 -10.22 -9.06 -4.06
C ILE A 25 -9.74 -10.50 -3.87
N TYR A 26 -9.05 -11.04 -4.87
CA TYR A 26 -8.69 -12.46 -4.94
C TYR A 26 -7.20 -12.66 -4.71
N LYS A 27 -6.85 -13.83 -4.19
CA LYS A 27 -5.48 -14.26 -3.95
C LYS A 27 -4.68 -14.27 -5.26
N THR A 28 -3.48 -13.68 -5.24
CA THR A 28 -2.55 -13.70 -6.37
C THR A 28 -1.67 -14.95 -6.33
N GLY A 29 -1.16 -15.39 -7.49
CA GLY A 29 -0.28 -16.55 -7.56
C GLY A 29 1.07 -16.33 -6.86
N MET A 30 1.64 -17.42 -6.33
CA MET A 30 2.97 -17.44 -5.71
C MET A 30 3.82 -18.64 -6.19
N PRO A 31 4.08 -18.78 -7.51
CA PRO A 31 4.82 -19.93 -8.01
C PRO A 31 6.31 -19.85 -7.67
N ARG A 32 6.94 -21.03 -7.63
CA ARG A 32 8.40 -21.16 -7.62
C ARG A 32 8.98 -20.59 -8.93
N SER A 33 10.04 -19.82 -8.83
CA SER A 33 10.79 -19.32 -9.97
C SER A 33 12.02 -20.18 -10.22
N ASN A 34 12.10 -20.80 -11.40
CA ASN A 34 13.28 -21.58 -11.80
C ASN A 34 14.55 -20.74 -11.78
N TYR A 35 14.53 -19.61 -12.50
CA TYR A 35 15.69 -18.73 -12.62
C TYR A 35 16.19 -18.21 -11.26
N PHE A 36 15.32 -17.65 -10.43
CA PHE A 36 15.76 -17.12 -9.14
C PHE A 36 16.20 -18.23 -8.18
N SER A 37 15.55 -19.40 -8.22
CA SER A 37 15.96 -20.52 -7.38
C SER A 37 17.36 -21.03 -7.74
N GLU A 38 17.62 -21.21 -9.05
CA GLU A 38 18.96 -21.58 -9.55
C GLU A 38 20.02 -20.55 -9.18
N ARG A 39 19.72 -19.26 -9.36
CA ARG A 39 20.66 -18.16 -9.08
C ARG A 39 20.96 -17.99 -7.60
N CYS A 40 19.97 -18.16 -6.73
CA CYS A 40 20.10 -17.95 -5.29
C CYS A 40 20.48 -19.23 -4.52
N LYS A 41 20.57 -20.38 -5.19
CA LYS A 41 20.87 -21.69 -4.59
C LYS A 41 19.91 -22.03 -3.43
N GLY A 42 18.63 -21.73 -3.63
CA GLY A 42 17.54 -21.95 -2.68
C GLY A 42 16.19 -21.87 -3.41
N GLU A 43 15.08 -22.07 -2.71
CA GLU A 43 13.76 -22.01 -3.35
C GLU A 43 13.20 -20.59 -3.28
N ILE A 44 13.00 -19.97 -4.45
CA ILE A 44 12.47 -18.62 -4.54
C ILE A 44 11.08 -18.66 -5.16
N PHE A 45 10.11 -18.09 -4.44
CA PHE A 45 8.73 -17.96 -4.87
C PHE A 45 8.40 -16.49 -5.12
N LEU A 46 7.54 -16.22 -6.11
CA LEU A 46 7.23 -14.85 -6.52
C LEU A 46 5.75 -14.54 -6.28
N LYS A 47 5.45 -13.69 -5.28
CA LYS A 47 4.08 -13.26 -5.01
C LYS A 47 3.64 -12.17 -6.02
N PHE A 48 2.77 -12.52 -6.96
CA PHE A 48 2.44 -11.70 -8.12
C PHE A 48 1.38 -10.61 -7.86
N GLU A 49 1.68 -9.66 -6.97
CA GLU A 49 0.82 -8.48 -6.76
C GLU A 49 0.77 -7.54 -7.97
N ASN A 50 1.66 -7.71 -8.96
CA ASN A 50 1.55 -7.07 -10.28
C ASN A 50 0.34 -7.57 -11.10
N MET A 51 -0.21 -8.75 -10.75
CA MET A 51 -1.42 -9.31 -11.37
C MET A 51 -2.70 -8.99 -10.57
N GLN A 52 -2.57 -8.30 -9.45
CA GLN A 52 -3.73 -7.86 -8.69
C GLN A 52 -4.52 -6.80 -9.47
N ARG A 53 -5.80 -6.59 -9.13
CA ARG A 53 -6.61 -5.49 -9.69
C ARG A 53 -5.85 -4.17 -9.55
N THR A 54 -5.87 -3.35 -10.59
CA THR A 54 -5.05 -2.11 -10.77
C THR A 54 -3.55 -2.30 -10.98
N GLY A 55 -3.08 -3.55 -11.12
CA GLY A 55 -1.69 -3.87 -11.42
C GLY A 55 -0.73 -3.73 -10.23
N SER A 56 -1.26 -3.60 -9.00
CA SER A 56 -0.47 -3.57 -7.78
C SER A 56 -1.28 -3.97 -6.55
N PHE A 57 -0.59 -4.19 -5.42
CA PHE A 57 -1.21 -4.48 -4.13
C PHE A 57 -2.10 -3.35 -3.58
N LYS A 58 -1.98 -2.11 -4.10
CA LYS A 58 -2.58 -0.91 -3.48
C LYS A 58 -4.11 -0.98 -3.37
N ILE A 59 -4.77 -1.77 -4.22
CA ILE A 59 -6.22 -2.00 -4.12
C ILE A 59 -6.62 -2.62 -2.78
N ARG A 60 -5.77 -3.43 -2.14
CA ARG A 60 -6.10 -4.14 -0.90
C ARG A 60 -6.32 -3.17 0.25
N GLY A 61 -5.33 -2.33 0.53
CA GLY A 61 -5.43 -1.29 1.56
C GLY A 61 -6.47 -0.22 1.25
N ALA A 62 -6.57 0.23 0.00
CA ALA A 62 -7.58 1.20 -0.41
C ALA A 62 -8.99 0.63 -0.20
N PHE A 63 -9.28 -0.55 -0.74
CA PHE A 63 -10.60 -1.18 -0.61
C PHE A 63 -10.93 -1.47 0.86
N ASN A 64 -9.98 -1.97 1.67
CA ASN A 64 -10.21 -2.19 3.09
C ASN A 64 -10.57 -0.89 3.82
N LYS A 65 -9.82 0.19 3.59
CA LYS A 65 -10.11 1.51 4.19
C LYS A 65 -11.47 2.03 3.76
N LEU A 66 -11.74 2.13 2.46
CA LEU A 66 -13.01 2.66 1.96
C LEU A 66 -14.22 1.79 2.36
N SER A 67 -14.08 0.46 2.35
CA SER A 67 -15.15 -0.44 2.79
C SER A 67 -15.41 -0.37 4.29
N SER A 68 -14.42 0.04 5.09
CA SER A 68 -14.56 0.19 6.54
C SER A 68 -15.28 1.48 6.97
N LEU A 69 -15.43 2.44 6.06
CA LEU A 69 -16.17 3.68 6.31
C LEU A 69 -17.66 3.38 6.56
N THR A 70 -18.24 4.09 7.51
CA THR A 70 -19.69 4.15 7.73
C THR A 70 -20.39 4.80 6.53
N ASP A 71 -21.70 4.58 6.38
CA ASP A 71 -22.44 5.21 5.29
C ASP A 71 -22.44 6.74 5.37
N ALA A 72 -22.41 7.29 6.58
CA ALA A 72 -22.27 8.74 6.79
C ALA A 72 -20.92 9.26 6.30
N GLU A 73 -19.85 8.52 6.55
CA GLU A 73 -18.50 8.85 6.05
C GLU A 73 -18.40 8.69 4.53
N LYS A 74 -18.94 7.60 3.96
CA LYS A 74 -18.98 7.39 2.51
C LYS A 74 -19.68 8.53 1.77
N ARG A 75 -20.78 9.06 2.34
CA ARG A 75 -21.52 10.20 1.77
C ARG A 75 -20.74 11.52 1.75
N LYS A 76 -19.69 11.68 2.57
CA LYS A 76 -18.79 12.84 2.48
C LYS A 76 -17.89 12.80 1.24
N GLY A 77 -17.80 11.65 0.58
CA GLY A 77 -16.81 11.40 -0.45
C GLY A 77 -15.39 11.30 0.12
N VAL A 78 -14.45 10.94 -0.75
CA VAL A 78 -13.05 10.73 -0.39
C VAL A 78 -12.12 11.54 -1.27
N VAL A 79 -10.92 11.80 -0.75
CA VAL A 79 -9.84 12.44 -1.49
C VAL A 79 -8.51 11.71 -1.26
N ALA A 80 -7.68 11.58 -2.29
CA ALA A 80 -6.33 11.03 -2.19
C ALA A 80 -5.35 11.84 -3.07
N CYS A 81 -4.05 11.68 -2.83
CA CYS A 81 -3.01 12.12 -3.75
C CYS A 81 -2.06 11.00 -4.11
N SER A 82 -1.72 10.87 -5.39
CA SER A 82 -0.72 9.91 -5.88
C SER A 82 -0.38 10.15 -7.34
N ALA A 83 0.87 9.90 -7.73
CA ALA A 83 1.27 9.88 -9.14
C ALA A 83 1.02 8.51 -9.84
N GLY A 84 0.40 7.52 -9.16
CA GLY A 84 0.28 6.19 -9.75
C GLY A 84 -0.56 5.16 -8.99
N ASN A 85 0.10 4.16 -8.39
CA ASN A 85 -0.58 2.93 -7.94
C ASN A 85 -1.67 3.19 -6.88
N HIS A 86 -1.46 4.15 -5.98
CA HIS A 86 -2.47 4.52 -4.98
C HIS A 86 -3.68 5.24 -5.62
N ALA A 87 -3.45 6.11 -6.61
CA ALA A 87 -4.52 6.76 -7.37
C ALA A 87 -5.46 5.73 -8.01
N GLN A 88 -4.91 4.73 -8.70
CA GLN A 88 -5.71 3.67 -9.31
C GLN A 88 -6.41 2.79 -8.26
N GLY A 89 -5.73 2.43 -7.17
CA GLY A 89 -6.31 1.66 -6.07
C GLY A 89 -7.52 2.36 -5.44
N VAL A 90 -7.42 3.66 -5.17
CA VAL A 90 -8.53 4.47 -4.65
C VAL A 90 -9.64 4.61 -5.68
N SER A 91 -9.32 4.97 -6.93
CA SER A 91 -10.33 5.17 -7.98
C SER A 91 -11.15 3.91 -8.24
N LEU A 92 -10.50 2.74 -8.38
CA LEU A 92 -11.24 1.48 -8.51
C LEU A 92 -12.05 1.12 -7.26
N SER A 93 -11.53 1.41 -6.05
CA SER A 93 -12.28 1.16 -4.81
C SER A 93 -13.55 2.00 -4.74
N CYS A 94 -13.47 3.27 -5.14
CA CYS A 94 -14.62 4.16 -5.25
C CYS A 94 -15.68 3.59 -6.21
N ALA A 95 -15.27 3.15 -7.40
CA ALA A 95 -16.16 2.54 -8.38
C ALA A 95 -16.87 1.29 -7.82
N MET A 96 -16.12 0.40 -7.16
CA MET A 96 -16.64 -0.85 -6.60
C MET A 96 -17.63 -0.64 -5.43
N LEU A 97 -17.50 0.46 -4.69
CA LEU A 97 -18.26 0.76 -3.49
C LEU A 97 -19.33 1.84 -3.68
N GLY A 98 -19.40 2.47 -4.86
CA GLY A 98 -20.29 3.59 -5.13
C GLY A 98 -19.96 4.83 -4.30
N ILE A 99 -18.68 5.08 -4.03
CA ILE A 99 -18.21 6.23 -3.24
C ILE A 99 -17.72 7.31 -4.19
N ASP A 100 -18.11 8.56 -3.93
CA ASP A 100 -17.61 9.72 -4.66
C ASP A 100 -16.12 9.96 -4.31
N GLY A 101 -15.24 9.93 -5.31
CA GLY A 101 -13.79 10.02 -5.13
C GLY A 101 -13.16 11.14 -5.94
N LYS A 102 -12.19 11.83 -5.32
CA LYS A 102 -11.31 12.80 -5.97
C LYS A 102 -9.84 12.39 -5.77
N VAL A 103 -9.05 12.42 -6.83
CA VAL A 103 -7.63 12.03 -6.79
C VAL A 103 -6.77 13.14 -7.35
N VAL A 104 -5.92 13.71 -6.51
CA VAL A 104 -4.94 14.71 -6.91
C VAL A 104 -3.69 14.03 -7.46
N MET A 105 -3.34 14.31 -8.71
CA MET A 105 -2.11 13.80 -9.34
C MET A 105 -1.24 14.98 -9.79
N PRO A 106 0.11 14.85 -9.75
CA PRO A 106 0.98 15.91 -10.27
C PRO A 106 0.83 16.01 -11.79
N LYS A 107 1.01 17.21 -12.35
CA LYS A 107 0.84 17.47 -13.80
C LYS A 107 1.74 16.61 -14.68
N GLY A 108 2.93 16.25 -14.17
CA GLY A 108 3.90 15.40 -14.84
C GLY A 108 3.68 13.90 -14.68
N ALA A 109 2.58 13.46 -14.05
CA ALA A 109 2.31 12.02 -13.88
C ALA A 109 2.22 11.31 -15.25
N PRO A 110 2.68 10.05 -15.37
CA PRO A 110 2.61 9.31 -16.62
C PRO A 110 1.19 9.29 -17.17
N LYS A 111 1.01 9.68 -18.45
CA LYS A 111 -0.31 9.78 -19.09
C LYS A 111 -1.14 8.50 -18.97
N SER A 112 -0.49 7.33 -19.03
CA SER A 112 -1.15 6.03 -18.82
C SER A 112 -1.70 5.85 -17.41
N LYS A 113 -1.02 6.35 -16.37
CA LYS A 113 -1.49 6.29 -14.98
C LYS A 113 -2.64 7.27 -14.73
N VAL A 114 -2.61 8.45 -15.36
CA VAL A 114 -3.71 9.42 -15.32
C VAL A 114 -4.94 8.83 -16.01
N ALA A 115 -4.81 8.36 -17.25
CA ALA A 115 -5.91 7.75 -18.01
C ALA A 115 -6.52 6.56 -17.25
N ALA A 116 -5.69 5.62 -16.77
CA ALA A 116 -6.17 4.50 -15.99
C ALA A 116 -6.93 4.92 -14.73
N THR A 117 -6.53 6.02 -14.07
CA THR A 117 -7.25 6.53 -12.89
C THR A 117 -8.62 7.10 -13.27
N CYS A 118 -8.70 7.84 -14.38
CA CYS A 118 -9.95 8.41 -14.91
C CYS A 118 -10.93 7.32 -15.37
N ASP A 119 -10.45 6.25 -16.00
CA ASP A 119 -11.29 5.18 -16.57
C ASP A 119 -12.06 4.38 -15.49
N TYR A 120 -11.65 4.44 -14.23
CA TYR A 120 -12.34 3.76 -13.13
C TYR A 120 -13.58 4.55 -12.64
N SER A 121 -13.39 5.63 -11.88
CA SER A 121 -14.52 6.49 -11.47
C SER A 121 -14.15 7.85 -10.87
N ALA A 122 -13.00 7.98 -10.19
CA ALA A 122 -12.68 9.18 -9.43
C ALA A 122 -12.38 10.37 -10.33
N GLU A 123 -12.77 11.57 -9.89
CA GLU A 123 -12.36 12.83 -10.50
C GLU A 123 -10.85 13.02 -10.33
N VAL A 124 -10.12 13.20 -11.44
CA VAL A 124 -8.69 13.46 -11.40
C VAL A 124 -8.41 14.95 -11.44
N VAL A 125 -7.75 15.46 -10.38
CA VAL A 125 -7.31 16.84 -10.26
C VAL A 125 -5.81 16.90 -10.54
N LEU A 126 -5.43 17.43 -11.70
CA LEU A 126 -4.02 17.64 -12.04
C LEU A 126 -3.51 18.92 -11.38
N HIS A 127 -2.65 18.80 -10.36
CA HIS A 127 -2.14 19.93 -9.60
C HIS A 127 -0.70 19.72 -9.15
N GLY A 128 0.11 20.77 -9.25
CA GLY A 128 1.49 20.76 -8.79
C GLY A 128 2.47 20.00 -9.68
N ASP A 129 3.74 20.20 -9.39
CA ASP A 129 4.87 19.60 -10.09
C ASP A 129 5.65 18.60 -9.20
N ASN A 130 5.29 18.53 -7.91
CA ASN A 130 5.87 17.60 -6.95
C ASN A 130 4.80 17.04 -5.99
N PHE A 131 5.19 16.05 -5.16
CA PHE A 131 4.26 15.41 -4.22
C PHE A 131 3.72 16.35 -3.14
N ASN A 132 4.53 17.30 -2.63
CA ASN A 132 4.09 18.24 -1.60
C ASN A 132 2.98 19.16 -2.11
N ASP A 133 3.05 19.60 -3.37
CA ASP A 133 1.99 20.39 -4.00
C ASP A 133 0.66 19.60 -4.03
N THR A 134 0.72 18.30 -4.35
CA THR A 134 -0.48 17.46 -4.37
C THR A 134 -1.08 17.28 -2.97
N ILE A 135 -0.23 17.16 -1.93
CA ILE A 135 -0.67 17.12 -0.53
C ILE A 135 -1.32 18.45 -0.12
N ALA A 136 -0.72 19.58 -0.49
CA ALA A 136 -1.30 20.90 -0.21
C ALA A 136 -2.69 21.05 -0.84
N LYS A 137 -2.87 20.59 -2.08
CA LYS A 137 -4.18 20.59 -2.74
C LYS A 137 -5.18 19.63 -2.11
N VAL A 138 -4.73 18.47 -1.63
CA VAL A 138 -5.58 17.56 -0.84
C VAL A 138 -6.07 18.26 0.42
N SER A 139 -5.19 18.95 1.17
CA SER A 139 -5.58 19.69 2.37
C SER A 139 -6.64 20.75 2.07
N GLU A 140 -6.48 21.50 0.97
CA GLU A 140 -7.48 22.47 0.51
C GLU A 140 -8.84 21.82 0.22
N ILE A 141 -8.84 20.66 -0.45
CA ILE A 141 -10.07 19.90 -0.75
C ILE A 141 -10.73 19.37 0.53
N VAL A 142 -9.95 18.89 1.50
CA VAL A 142 -10.48 18.42 2.78
C VAL A 142 -11.20 19.56 3.51
N GLU A 143 -10.57 20.74 3.60
CA GLU A 143 -11.16 21.90 4.28
C GLU A 143 -12.40 22.45 3.57
N MET A 144 -12.38 22.54 2.24
CA MET A 144 -13.48 23.13 1.47
C MET A 144 -14.65 22.18 1.22
N GLU A 145 -14.38 20.89 1.00
CA GLU A 145 -15.39 19.91 0.57
C GLU A 145 -15.75 18.91 1.67
N GLY A 146 -15.00 18.86 2.78
CA GLY A 146 -15.25 17.93 3.89
C GLY A 146 -14.98 16.46 3.55
N ARG A 147 -14.25 16.19 2.47
CA ARG A 147 -13.91 14.83 2.00
C ARG A 147 -12.94 14.13 2.94
N ILE A 148 -13.07 12.81 3.04
CA ILE A 148 -12.18 12.00 3.87
C ILE A 148 -10.89 11.71 3.11
N PHE A 149 -9.74 12.11 3.67
CA PHE A 149 -8.45 11.77 3.11
C PHE A 149 -8.15 10.28 3.24
N ILE A 150 -7.62 9.66 2.18
CA ILE A 150 -7.20 8.25 2.14
C ILE A 150 -5.67 8.16 2.05
N PRO A 151 -4.97 7.92 3.17
CA PRO A 151 -3.52 7.83 3.17
C PRO A 151 -2.99 6.69 2.30
N PRO A 152 -1.81 6.87 1.65
CA PRO A 152 -1.22 5.84 0.81
C PRO A 152 -0.56 4.67 1.57
N TYR A 153 -0.29 4.84 2.87
CA TYR A 153 0.36 3.82 3.71
C TYR A 153 0.16 4.03 5.22
N ASP A 154 0.11 5.28 5.69
CA ASP A 154 0.10 5.63 7.13
C ASP A 154 -1.32 5.64 7.71
N ASP A 155 -2.00 4.48 7.64
CA ASP A 155 -3.35 4.30 8.18
C ASP A 155 -3.54 2.83 8.59
N PRO A 156 -4.09 2.54 9.79
CA PRO A 156 -4.28 1.18 10.27
C PRO A 156 -5.06 0.26 9.31
N LYS A 157 -6.13 0.76 8.67
CA LYS A 157 -6.92 -0.03 7.73
C LYS A 157 -6.20 -0.20 6.40
N VAL A 158 -5.41 0.78 5.96
CA VAL A 158 -4.56 0.61 4.79
C VAL A 158 -3.52 -0.48 5.04
N ILE A 159 -2.80 -0.43 6.16
CA ILE A 159 -1.80 -1.41 6.59
C ILE A 159 -2.42 -2.81 6.68
N ALA A 160 -3.55 -2.92 7.38
CA ALA A 160 -4.25 -4.20 7.55
C ALA A 160 -4.68 -4.82 6.21
N GLY A 161 -5.15 -4.00 5.27
CA GLY A 161 -5.46 -4.46 3.91
C GLY A 161 -4.24 -5.03 3.19
N GLN A 162 -3.08 -4.38 3.31
CA GLN A 162 -1.84 -4.94 2.74
C GLN A 162 -1.42 -6.25 3.42
N GLY A 163 -1.68 -6.38 4.72
CA GLY A 163 -1.37 -7.58 5.49
C GLY A 163 -2.10 -8.84 5.04
N THR A 164 -3.19 -8.71 4.27
CA THR A 164 -3.86 -9.87 3.66
C THR A 164 -2.92 -10.69 2.76
N ILE A 165 -1.88 -10.06 2.20
CA ILE A 165 -0.83 -10.76 1.45
C ILE A 165 -0.08 -11.75 2.36
N GLY A 166 0.22 -11.36 3.61
CA GLY A 166 0.90 -12.24 4.56
C GLY A 166 0.05 -13.46 4.92
N LEU A 167 -1.27 -13.30 5.05
CA LEU A 167 -2.18 -14.43 5.23
C LEU A 167 -2.16 -15.38 4.03
N GLU A 168 -2.17 -14.84 2.80
CA GLU A 168 -2.09 -15.65 1.58
C GLU A 168 -0.75 -16.40 1.45
N ILE A 169 0.37 -15.78 1.84
CA ILE A 169 1.68 -16.43 1.87
C ILE A 169 1.66 -17.65 2.81
N MET A 170 1.15 -17.49 4.02
CA MET A 170 1.08 -18.59 5.00
C MET A 170 0.09 -19.69 4.59
N GLU A 171 -0.94 -19.34 3.82
CA GLU A 171 -1.90 -20.31 3.26
C GLU A 171 -1.27 -21.16 2.15
N ASP A 172 -0.42 -20.56 1.32
CA ASP A 172 0.21 -21.23 0.17
C ASP A 172 1.53 -21.95 0.53
N LEU A 173 2.29 -21.43 1.51
CA LEU A 173 3.61 -21.93 1.88
C LEU A 173 3.88 -21.73 3.39
N TYR A 174 3.29 -22.59 4.22
CA TYR A 174 3.31 -22.46 5.68
C TYR A 174 4.72 -22.59 6.30
N ASP A 175 5.64 -23.24 5.59
CA ASP A 175 7.03 -23.51 5.97
C ASP A 175 8.03 -22.51 5.35
N VAL A 176 7.55 -21.37 4.84
CA VAL A 176 8.41 -20.31 4.28
C VAL A 176 9.41 -19.76 5.31
N ASP A 177 10.68 -19.65 4.93
CA ASP A 177 11.73 -19.14 5.83
C ASP A 177 11.85 -17.60 5.83
N ASN A 178 11.71 -16.98 4.66
CA ASN A 178 11.99 -15.56 4.44
C ASN A 178 10.95 -14.92 3.51
N VAL A 179 10.56 -13.68 3.81
CA VAL A 179 9.70 -12.84 2.98
C VAL A 179 10.40 -11.51 2.70
N ILE A 180 10.68 -11.23 1.43
CA ILE A 180 11.37 -10.01 0.99
C ILE A 180 10.33 -9.01 0.47
N VAL A 181 10.33 -7.79 0.99
CA VAL A 181 9.27 -6.79 0.72
C VAL A 181 9.86 -5.44 0.34
N PRO A 182 9.45 -4.83 -0.79
CA PRO A 182 9.88 -3.47 -1.13
C PRO A 182 9.23 -2.45 -0.19
N ILE A 183 9.97 -1.38 0.12
CA ILE A 183 9.52 -0.33 1.04
C ILE A 183 9.55 1.05 0.37
N GLY A 184 8.39 1.70 0.35
CA GLY A 184 8.26 3.15 0.23
C GLY A 184 8.01 3.77 1.61
N GLY A 185 6.74 4.06 1.91
CA GLY A 185 6.33 4.59 3.22
C GLY A 185 6.12 3.55 4.33
N GLY A 186 6.22 2.25 4.04
CA GLY A 186 6.18 1.17 5.05
C GLY A 186 4.88 0.35 5.13
N GLY A 187 3.75 0.85 4.63
CA GLY A 187 2.46 0.19 4.84
C GLY A 187 2.35 -1.26 4.33
N LEU A 188 3.03 -1.60 3.23
CA LEU A 188 3.06 -2.98 2.72
C LEU A 188 3.81 -3.92 3.68
N ILE A 189 5.05 -3.58 4.04
CA ILE A 189 5.86 -4.43 4.92
C ILE A 189 5.30 -4.48 6.33
N ALA A 190 4.72 -3.39 6.83
CA ALA A 190 4.07 -3.37 8.14
C ALA A 190 2.93 -4.40 8.21
N GLY A 191 2.02 -4.38 7.23
CA GLY A 191 0.90 -5.33 7.18
C GLY A 191 1.38 -6.77 7.03
N ILE A 192 2.30 -7.03 6.09
CA ILE A 192 2.87 -8.37 5.89
C ILE A 192 3.58 -8.86 7.15
N ALA A 193 4.38 -8.01 7.80
CA ALA A 193 5.10 -8.36 9.01
C ALA A 193 4.15 -8.73 10.16
N VAL A 194 3.09 -7.95 10.38
CA VAL A 194 2.09 -8.27 11.42
C VAL A 194 1.43 -9.62 11.14
N ALA A 195 1.02 -9.90 9.89
CA ALA A 195 0.42 -11.19 9.53
C ALA A 195 1.39 -12.36 9.74
N ILE A 196 2.57 -12.28 9.14
CA ILE A 196 3.59 -13.33 9.18
C ILE A 196 4.05 -13.60 10.62
N LYS A 197 4.44 -12.55 11.35
CA LYS A 197 5.00 -12.69 12.71
C LYS A 197 3.97 -13.12 13.76
N SER A 198 2.69 -12.83 13.54
CA SER A 198 1.63 -13.30 14.43
C SER A 198 1.34 -14.79 14.26
N ILE A 199 1.58 -15.35 13.07
CA ILE A 199 1.36 -16.77 12.77
C ILE A 199 2.63 -17.57 13.07
N ASN A 200 3.78 -17.14 12.54
CA ASN A 200 5.06 -17.76 12.79
C ASN A 200 6.18 -16.70 12.96
N PRO A 201 6.60 -16.40 14.19
CA PRO A 201 7.57 -15.35 14.46
C PRO A 201 9.00 -15.70 14.02
N THR A 202 9.31 -16.96 13.69
CA THR A 202 10.66 -17.37 13.26
C THR A 202 10.99 -16.92 11.83
N ILE A 203 9.97 -16.69 11.01
CA ILE A 203 10.08 -16.27 9.61
C ILE A 203 10.72 -14.88 9.52
N ARG A 204 11.73 -14.70 8.68
CA ARG A 204 12.37 -13.39 8.50
C ARG A 204 11.56 -12.54 7.52
N VAL A 205 11.27 -11.29 7.89
CA VAL A 205 10.64 -10.31 7.00
C VAL A 205 11.66 -9.21 6.76
N ILE A 206 12.09 -9.04 5.51
CA ILE A 206 13.24 -8.20 5.15
C ILE A 206 12.81 -7.13 4.16
N GLY A 207 13.07 -5.87 4.52
CA GLY A 207 12.79 -4.70 3.70
C GLY A 207 13.86 -4.41 2.65
N VAL A 208 13.45 -3.92 1.48
CA VAL A 208 14.37 -3.47 0.42
C VAL A 208 13.98 -2.08 -0.07
N GLN A 209 14.96 -1.19 -0.22
CA GLN A 209 14.81 0.16 -0.79
C GLN A 209 15.92 0.47 -1.80
N SER A 210 15.70 1.52 -2.60
CA SER A 210 16.69 2.03 -3.55
C SER A 210 17.80 2.81 -2.81
N GLU A 211 19.04 2.70 -3.28
CA GLU A 211 20.16 3.51 -2.75
C GLU A 211 19.88 5.02 -2.86
N ASN A 212 19.26 5.49 -3.94
CA ASN A 212 18.96 6.92 -4.12
C ASN A 212 17.92 7.51 -3.15
N VAL A 213 17.01 6.70 -2.60
CA VAL A 213 15.91 7.18 -1.75
C VAL A 213 15.42 6.06 -0.83
N HIS A 214 15.59 6.26 0.49
CA HIS A 214 15.37 5.21 1.48
C HIS A 214 15.11 5.77 2.89
N GLY A 215 14.11 6.65 3.01
CA GLY A 215 13.75 7.26 4.31
C GLY A 215 13.46 6.25 5.42
N MET A 216 12.80 5.13 5.11
CA MET A 216 12.52 4.09 6.10
C MET A 216 13.81 3.41 6.58
N ALA A 217 14.73 3.06 5.68
CA ALA A 217 16.00 2.47 6.06
C ALA A 217 16.83 3.45 6.90
N ALA A 218 16.90 4.73 6.50
CA ALA A 218 17.56 5.76 7.30
C ALA A 218 16.97 5.84 8.72
N SER A 219 15.64 5.85 8.81
CA SER A 219 14.93 5.90 10.09
C SER A 219 15.17 4.67 10.96
N PHE A 220 15.18 3.48 10.35
CA PHE A 220 15.43 2.22 11.03
C PHE A 220 16.83 2.17 11.65
N HIS A 221 17.85 2.67 10.93
CA HIS A 221 19.23 2.67 11.43
C HIS A 221 19.49 3.81 12.43
N SER A 222 18.80 4.94 12.33
CA SER A 222 18.94 6.06 13.29
C SER A 222 18.10 5.89 14.55
N GLY A 223 17.06 5.04 14.53
CA GLY A 223 16.14 4.85 15.66
C GLY A 223 15.08 5.96 15.81
N GLU A 224 14.96 6.85 14.82
CA GLU A 224 13.99 7.95 14.80
C GLU A 224 13.56 8.25 13.35
N ILE A 225 12.40 8.89 13.15
CA ILE A 225 11.89 9.18 11.80
C ILE A 225 12.73 10.27 11.13
N THR A 226 13.50 9.87 10.12
CA THR A 226 14.39 10.73 9.33
C THR A 226 14.00 10.76 7.86
N THR A 227 14.48 11.79 7.18
CA THR A 227 14.30 11.95 5.73
C THR A 227 15.59 11.59 5.01
N HIS A 228 15.52 10.77 3.95
CA HIS A 228 16.65 10.51 3.06
C HIS A 228 16.21 10.45 1.60
N ARG A 229 16.75 11.35 0.78
CA ARG A 229 16.58 11.34 -0.68
C ARG A 229 17.74 12.08 -1.36
N THR A 230 18.50 11.38 -2.19
CA THR A 230 19.55 11.95 -3.03
C THR A 230 18.98 12.38 -4.37
N THR A 231 18.25 11.49 -5.05
CA THR A 231 17.61 11.73 -6.35
C THR A 231 16.48 10.71 -6.58
N GLY A 232 15.84 10.73 -7.75
CA GLY A 232 14.83 9.73 -8.12
C GLY A 232 15.40 8.33 -8.36
N THR A 233 14.52 7.36 -8.59
CA THR A 233 14.88 5.95 -8.82
C THR A 233 13.97 5.31 -9.86
N LEU A 234 14.43 4.22 -10.48
CA LEU A 234 13.59 3.35 -11.32
C LEU A 234 12.43 2.74 -10.53
N ALA A 235 12.61 2.53 -9.22
CA ALA A 235 11.56 2.05 -8.31
C ALA A 235 10.63 3.20 -7.89
N ASP A 236 9.96 3.87 -8.85
CA ASP A 236 9.15 5.08 -8.64
C ASP A 236 8.07 4.90 -7.56
N GLY A 237 7.47 3.71 -7.48
CA GLY A 237 6.49 3.37 -6.44
C GLY A 237 7.04 3.35 -5.00
N CYS A 238 8.37 3.37 -4.85
CA CYS A 238 9.09 3.42 -3.58
C CYS A 238 9.93 4.70 -3.40
N ASP A 239 9.81 5.71 -4.28
CA ASP A 239 10.43 7.03 -4.10
C ASP A 239 9.72 7.81 -2.98
N VAL A 240 10.02 7.43 -1.74
CA VAL A 240 9.44 7.99 -0.51
C VAL A 240 10.58 8.37 0.42
N SER A 241 10.78 9.67 0.60
CA SER A 241 11.92 10.23 1.33
C SER A 241 11.78 10.13 2.85
N ARG A 242 10.56 10.02 3.38
CA ARG A 242 10.24 9.94 4.81
C ARG A 242 9.12 8.92 5.04
N PRO A 243 9.26 7.98 6.00
CA PRO A 243 8.25 6.95 6.23
C PRO A 243 6.99 7.50 6.93
N GLY A 244 5.99 6.63 7.14
CA GLY A 244 4.85 6.91 8.03
C GLY A 244 5.26 6.98 9.50
N ASN A 245 4.34 7.42 10.36
CA ASN A 245 4.59 7.61 11.79
C ASN A 245 4.38 6.36 12.63
#